data_AF-A0A0J5P4V8-F1
#
_entry.id   AF-A0A0J5P4V8-F1
#
_cell.length_a   1.000
_cell.length_b   1.000
_cell.length_c   1.000
_cell.angle_alpha   90.00
_cell.angle_beta   90.00
_cell.angle_gamma   90.00
#
_symmetry.space_group_name_H-M   'P 1'
#
loop_
_entity.id
_entity.type
_entity.pdbx_description
1 polymer ?
#
loop_
_entity_poly.entity_id
_entity_poly.type
_entity_poly.pdbx_seq_one_letter_code
_entity_poly.pdbx_strand_id
1 'polypeptide(L)' 'GVDESQIKAYFERTKGKRYDLWGAIGVVLGFKQKRDKFFCSEWCFNAIRNSDQGWRFSPNQLAEIVKP' A
#
# COMPACT_ATOMS: atom_id res chain seq x y z
N GLY A 1 0.63 1.17 18.72
CA GLY A 1 1.54 0.95 17.57
C GLY A 1 1.26 -0.43 17.00
N VAL A 2 1.58 -0.67 15.72
CA VAL A 2 1.52 -2.02 15.13
C VAL A 2 2.70 -2.84 15.63
N ASP A 3 2.44 -4.09 15.98
CA ASP A 3 3.45 -5.05 16.47
C ASP A 3 4.16 -5.78 15.30
N GLU A 4 5.40 -6.22 15.53
CA GLU A 4 6.20 -6.96 14.54
C GLU A 4 5.48 -8.22 14.04
N SER A 5 4.77 -8.93 14.92
CA SER A 5 4.01 -10.13 14.54
C SER A 5 2.90 -9.82 13.53
N GLN A 6 2.28 -8.65 13.64
CA GLN A 6 1.22 -8.20 12.72
C GLN A 6 1.79 -7.85 11.34
N ILE A 7 2.97 -7.23 11.29
CA ILE A 7 3.69 -6.93 10.05
C ILE A 7 4.06 -8.25 9.35
N LYS A 8 4.66 -9.21 10.08
CA LYS A 8 5.03 -10.53 9.54
C LYS A 8 3.81 -11.29 9.02
N ALA A 9 2.71 -11.30 9.77
CA ALA A 9 1.46 -11.93 9.33
C ALA A 9 0.87 -11.25 8.08
N TYR A 10 1.00 -9.93 7.95
CA TYR A 10 0.55 -9.21 6.74
C TYR A 10 1.47 -9.49 5.53
N PHE A 11 2.79 -9.56 5.74
CA PHE A 11 3.76 -9.95 4.72
C PHE A 11 3.49 -11.37 4.22
N GLU A 12 3.32 -12.34 5.11
CA GLU A 12 3.04 -13.74 4.73
C GLU A 12 1.75 -13.89 3.92
N ARG A 13 0.73 -13.05 4.17
CA ARG A 13 -0.53 -13.01 3.41
C ARG A 13 -0.41 -12.38 2.02
N THR A 14 0.61 -11.55 1.82
CA THR A 14 0.74 -10.69 0.62
C THR A 14 1.98 -10.99 -0.22
N LYS A 15 2.94 -11.76 0.31
CA LYS A 15 4.12 -12.22 -0.41
C LYS A 15 3.72 -12.98 -1.67
N GLY A 16 4.42 -12.70 -2.77
CA GLY A 16 4.11 -13.26 -4.09
C GLY A 16 3.03 -12.52 -4.88
N LYS A 17 2.34 -11.52 -4.31
CA LYS A 17 1.47 -10.64 -5.11
C LYS A 17 2.30 -9.76 -6.04
N ARG A 18 1.79 -9.55 -7.25
CA ARG A 18 2.48 -8.76 -8.29
C ARG A 18 2.37 -7.27 -7.99
N TYR A 19 3.44 -6.54 -8.31
CA TYR A 19 3.49 -5.09 -8.18
C TYR A 19 2.49 -4.40 -9.13
N ASP A 20 1.78 -3.36 -8.65
CA ASP A 20 0.89 -2.60 -9.51
C ASP A 20 1.60 -1.52 -10.33
N LEU A 21 2.25 -1.95 -11.42
CA LEU A 21 2.86 -1.04 -12.40
C LEU A 21 1.82 -0.15 -13.10
N TRP A 22 0.60 -0.64 -13.29
CA TRP A 22 -0.48 0.13 -13.92
C TRP A 22 -1.09 1.13 -12.94
N GLY A 23 -1.15 0.78 -11.67
CA GLY A 23 -1.50 1.69 -10.59
C GLY A 23 -0.53 2.87 -10.48
N ALA A 24 0.77 2.64 -10.68
CA ALA A 24 1.79 3.69 -10.74
C ALA A 24 1.55 4.70 -11.88
N ILE A 25 1.17 4.21 -13.07
CA ILE A 25 0.86 5.03 -14.24
C ILE A 25 -0.52 5.71 -14.07
N GLY A 26 -1.48 5.01 -13.46
CA GLY A 26 -2.84 5.49 -13.20
C GLY A 26 -2.92 6.63 -12.19
N VAL A 27 -1.98 6.74 -11.24
CA VAL A 27 -1.84 7.91 -10.34
C VAL A 27 -1.63 9.20 -11.13
N VAL A 28 -0.98 9.13 -12.29
CA VAL A 28 -0.73 10.29 -13.17
C VAL A 28 -1.92 10.58 -14.09
N LEU A 29 -2.75 9.57 -14.40
CA LEU A 29 -3.81 9.66 -15.42
C LEU A 29 -5.26 9.51 -14.88
N GLY A 30 -5.46 9.40 -13.56
CA GLY A 30 -6.79 9.36 -12.93
C GLY A 30 -7.59 8.06 -13.11
N PHE A 31 -6.94 6.96 -13.49
CA PHE A 31 -7.63 5.68 -13.74
C PHE A 31 -7.80 4.82 -12.48
N LYS A 32 -8.98 4.19 -12.36
CA LYS A 32 -9.37 3.30 -11.25
C LYS A 32 -8.46 2.06 -11.22
N GLN A 33 -7.62 1.94 -10.18
CA GLN A 33 -6.68 0.82 -10.02
C GLN A 33 -7.40 -0.54 -9.97
N LYS A 34 -6.76 -1.59 -10.51
CA LYS A 34 -7.22 -2.98 -10.36
C LYS A 34 -6.81 -3.49 -8.98
N ARG A 35 -7.80 -3.91 -8.18
CA ARG A 35 -7.65 -4.38 -6.77
C ARG A 35 -6.78 -5.63 -6.54
N ASP A 36 -6.15 -6.18 -7.58
CA ASP A 36 -5.39 -7.44 -7.51
C ASP A 36 -3.88 -7.24 -7.43
N LYS A 37 -3.41 -5.99 -7.41
CA LYS A 37 -1.98 -5.65 -7.35
C LYS A 37 -1.75 -4.61 -6.27
N PHE A 38 -0.60 -4.69 -5.61
CA PHE A 38 -0.24 -3.75 -4.55
C PHE A 38 0.72 -2.68 -5.07
N PHE A 39 0.43 -1.42 -4.76
CA PHE A 39 1.38 -0.33 -4.91
C PHE A 39 2.26 -0.18 -3.65
N CYS A 40 3.48 0.37 -3.77
CA CYS A 40 4.43 0.43 -2.65
C CYS A 40 3.86 1.19 -1.44
N SER A 41 3.19 2.33 -1.66
CA SER A 41 2.58 3.12 -0.60
C SER A 41 1.36 2.43 0.01
N GLU A 42 0.57 1.73 -0.79
CA GLU A 42 -0.59 0.97 -0.30
C GLU A 42 -0.15 -0.15 0.65
N TRP A 43 0.84 -0.94 0.25
CA TRP A 43 1.33 -2.05 1.07
C TRP A 43 1.91 -1.52 2.38
N CYS A 44 2.74 -0.47 2.33
CA CYS A 44 3.31 0.16 3.52
C CYS A 44 2.24 0.75 4.43
N PHE A 45 1.23 1.44 3.91
CA PHE A 45 0.13 1.98 4.71
C PHE A 45 -0.64 0.86 5.41
N ASN A 46 -1.00 -0.18 4.66
CA ASN A 46 -1.77 -1.30 5.20
C ASN A 46 -0.98 -2.05 6.28
N ALA A 47 0.33 -2.23 6.09
CA ALA A 47 1.22 -2.83 7.07
C ALA A 47 1.35 -1.97 8.35
N ILE A 48 1.58 -0.65 8.21
CA ILE A 48 1.87 0.26 9.33
C ILE A 48 0.59 0.66 10.08
N ARG A 49 -0.58 0.62 9.43
CA ARG A 49 -1.86 1.04 10.02
C ARG A 49 -2.81 -0.12 10.28
N ASN A 50 -2.39 -1.35 9.97
CA ASN A 50 -3.24 -2.55 10.03
C ASN A 50 -4.60 -2.29 9.37
N SER A 51 -4.57 -1.76 8.14
CA SER A 51 -5.72 -1.29 7.38
C SER A 51 -5.72 -1.89 5.99
N ASP A 52 -6.83 -1.79 5.28
CA ASP A 52 -6.97 -2.12 3.85
C ASP A 52 -7.24 -0.86 3.01
N GLN A 53 -7.16 0.34 3.59
CA GLN A 53 -7.48 1.61 2.96
C GLN A 53 -6.29 2.28 2.25
N GLY A 54 -5.13 1.61 2.17
CA GLY A 54 -3.90 2.11 1.57
C GLY A 54 -4.02 2.48 0.09
N TRP A 55 -4.97 1.88 -0.62
CA TRP A 55 -5.24 2.15 -2.05
C TRP A 55 -5.59 3.62 -2.34
N ARG A 56 -5.95 4.40 -1.30
CA ARG A 56 -6.32 5.82 -1.41
C ARG A 56 -5.12 6.76 -1.36
N PHE A 57 -3.94 6.26 -1.00
CA PHE A 57 -2.78 7.09 -0.70
C PHE A 57 -1.68 6.87 -1.73
N SER A 58 -1.34 7.95 -2.44
CA SER A 58 -0.10 7.99 -3.22
C SER A 58 1.13 8.01 -2.29
N PRO A 59 2.35 7.77 -2.80
CA PRO A 59 3.56 7.74 -2.00
C PRO A 59 3.84 9.10 -1.36
N ASN A 60 3.55 10.18 -2.09
CA ASN A 60 3.67 11.54 -1.58
C ASN A 60 2.68 11.80 -0.44
N GLN A 61 1.42 11.36 -0.57
CA GLN A 61 0.43 11.50 0.50
C GLN A 61 0.80 10.66 1.72
N LEU A 62 1.28 9.43 1.51
CA LEU A 62 1.77 8.59 2.60
C LEU A 62 2.92 9.26 3.33
N ALA A 63 3.89 9.81 2.59
CA ALA A 63 5.03 10.52 3.16
C ALA A 63 4.59 11.69 4.05
N GLU A 64 3.60 12.51 3.64
CA GLU A 64 3.04 13.56 4.49
C GLU A 64 2.39 13.01 5.77
N ILE A 65 1.72 11.85 5.70
CA ILE A 65 1.02 11.24 6.84
C ILE A 65 2.00 10.60 7.83
N VAL A 66 3.14 10.10 7.37
CA VAL A 66 4.15 9.45 8.22
C VAL A 66 5.31 10.37 8.61
N LYS A 67 5.33 11.61 8.11
CA LYS A 67 6.28 12.63 8.58
C LYS A 67 6.10 12.84 10.09
N PRO A 68 7.20 12.92 10.85
CA PRO A 68 7.17 13.12 12.30
C PRO A 68 6.62 14.50 12.69
#